data_AF-A0A932Z8Z7-F1
#
_entry.id   AF-A0A932Z8Z7-F1
#
_cell.length_a   1.000
_cell.length_b   1.000
_cell.length_c   1.000
_cell.angle_alpha   90.00
_cell.angle_beta   90.00
_cell.angle_gamma   90.00
#
_symmetry.space_group_name_H-M   'P 1'
#
loop_
_entity.id
_entity.type
_entity.pdbx_description
1 polymer ?
#
loop_
_entity_poly.entity_id
_entity_poly.type
_entity_poly.pdbx_seq_one_letter_code
_entity_poly.pdbx_strand_id
1 'polypeptide(L)'
;MTRGATLTHPLEMALLVQRGLTVAISGHNAFYFARYRSRQGRRRLGAVVLALINLAIAGESVAFGLLPWALNGGDTGLTLGSQLVAASLSMVVALTIGALILRQRTRKR
;
A
#
# COMPACT_ATOMS: atom_id res chain seq x y z
N MET A 1 -29.37 -12.51 -21.67
CA MET A 1 -28.01 -13.06 -21.55
C MET A 1 -27.53 -12.82 -20.14
N THR A 2 -27.50 -13.88 -19.35
CA THR A 2 -27.17 -13.92 -17.93
C THR A 2 -25.73 -13.47 -17.73
N ARG A 3 -25.54 -12.41 -16.93
CA ARG A 3 -24.24 -12.03 -16.36
C ARG A 3 -23.70 -13.28 -15.66
N GLY A 4 -22.75 -13.96 -16.31
CA GLY A 4 -22.02 -15.04 -15.69
C GLY A 4 -21.38 -14.45 -14.44
N ALA A 5 -21.75 -14.98 -13.28
CA ALA A 5 -21.02 -14.76 -12.06
C ALA A 5 -19.60 -15.28 -12.32
N THR A 6 -18.71 -14.35 -12.71
CA THR A 6 -17.29 -14.61 -12.84
C THR A 6 -16.83 -15.02 -11.46
N LEU A 7 -16.58 -16.32 -11.29
CA LEU A 7 -15.84 -16.89 -10.18
C LEU A 7 -14.46 -16.23 -10.21
N THR A 8 -14.34 -15.06 -9.59
CA THR A 8 -13.07 -14.39 -9.36
C THR A 8 -12.16 -15.39 -8.69
N HIS A 9 -11.04 -15.71 -9.34
CA HIS A 9 -10.13 -16.73 -8.85
C HIS A 9 -9.69 -16.36 -7.43
N PRO A 10 -9.53 -17.34 -6.51
CA PRO A 10 -9.16 -17.06 -5.12
C PRO A 10 -7.88 -16.22 -5.00
N LEU A 11 -6.97 -16.32 -6.00
CA LEU A 11 -5.76 -15.52 -6.10
C LEU A 11 -6.02 -14.04 -6.42
N GLU A 12 -7.02 -13.71 -7.24
CA GLU A 12 -7.40 -12.33 -7.55
C GLU A 12 -8.01 -11.65 -6.33
N MET A 13 -8.85 -12.37 -5.59
CA MET A 13 -9.40 -11.90 -4.33
C MET A 13 -8.32 -11.69 -3.27
N ALA A 14 -7.34 -12.61 -3.16
CA ALA A 14 -6.20 -12.43 -2.27
C ALA A 14 -5.35 -11.20 -2.64
N LEU A 15 -5.11 -10.98 -3.94
CA LEU A 15 -4.42 -9.79 -4.45
C LEU A 15 -5.17 -8.49 -4.11
N LEU A 16 -6.49 -8.47 -4.28
CA LEU A 16 -7.31 -7.30 -3.94
C LEU A 16 -7.26 -6.99 -2.46
N VAL A 17 -7.41 -8.00 -1.61
CA VAL A 17 -7.29 -7.86 -0.15
C VAL A 17 -5.91 -7.36 0.22
N GLN A 18 -4.85 -7.95 -0.34
CA GLN A 18 -3.47 -7.52 -0.10
C GLN A 18 -3.23 -6.07 -0.50
N ARG A 19 -3.71 -5.65 -1.68
CA ARG A 19 -3.59 -4.26 -2.14
C ARG A 19 -4.42 -3.31 -1.28
N GLY A 20 -5.63 -3.70 -0.88
CA GLY A 20 -6.46 -2.93 0.04
C GLY A 20 -5.78 -2.72 1.40
N LEU A 21 -5.18 -3.78 1.97
CA LEU A 21 -4.38 -3.69 3.19
C LEU A 21 -3.14 -2.82 2.99
N THR A 22 -2.45 -2.95 1.85
CA THR A 22 -1.28 -2.12 1.51
C THR A 22 -1.63 -0.64 1.48
N VAL A 23 -2.78 -0.28 0.87
CA VAL A 23 -3.30 1.09 0.84
C VAL A 23 -3.60 1.58 2.25
N ALA A 24 -4.29 0.78 3.07
CA ALA A 24 -4.65 1.17 4.43
C ALA A 24 -3.41 1.38 5.31
N ILE A 25 -2.45 0.45 5.29
CA ILE A 25 -1.21 0.53 6.08
C ILE A 25 -0.34 1.70 5.60
N SER A 26 -0.13 1.81 4.30
CA SER A 26 0.68 2.90 3.73
C SER A 26 0.02 4.25 3.95
N GLY A 27 -1.29 4.36 3.78
CA GLY A 27 -2.05 5.58 4.11
C GLY A 27 -1.90 5.97 5.58
N HIS A 28 -1.99 5.01 6.50
CA HIS A 28 -1.76 5.26 7.93
C HIS A 28 -0.33 5.73 8.22
N ASN A 29 0.68 5.09 7.62
CA ASN A 29 2.09 5.49 7.76
C ASN A 29 2.33 6.90 7.21
N ALA A 30 1.76 7.21 6.04
CA ALA A 30 1.88 8.52 5.41
C ALA A 30 1.28 9.60 6.32
N PHE A 31 0.08 9.37 6.85
CA PHE A 31 -0.56 10.28 7.79
C PHE A 31 0.25 10.45 9.09
N TYR A 32 0.80 9.36 9.63
CA TYR A 32 1.65 9.41 10.82
C TYR A 32 2.88 10.29 10.61
N PHE A 33 3.60 10.13 9.50
CA PHE A 33 4.78 10.93 9.21
C PHE A 33 4.47 12.36 8.78
N ALA A 34 3.35 12.59 8.09
CA ALA A 34 2.89 13.94 7.79
C ALA A 34 2.60 14.75 9.07
N ARG A 35 2.09 14.06 10.10
CA ARG A 35 1.81 14.66 11.42
C ARG A 35 3.03 14.65 12.36
N TYR A 36 4.15 14.07 11.95
CA TYR A 36 5.37 14.00 12.77
C TYR A 36 6.04 15.37 12.87
N ARG A 37 6.00 15.97 14.07
CA ARG A 37 6.73 17.21 14.39
C ARG A 37 8.04 16.89 15.11
N SER A 38 9.17 17.32 14.54
CA SER A 38 10.48 17.30 15.19
C SER A 38 11.18 18.65 15.04
N ARG A 39 11.88 19.09 16.09
CA ARG A 39 12.71 20.32 16.07
C ARG A 39 13.99 20.18 15.24
N GLN A 40 14.46 18.96 14.98
CA GLN A 40 15.61 18.73 14.11
C GLN A 40 15.18 18.65 12.63
N GLY A 41 15.62 19.61 11.82
CA GLY A 41 15.28 19.68 10.38
C GLY A 41 15.58 18.40 9.60
N ARG A 42 16.70 17.72 9.89
CA ARG A 42 17.05 16.42 9.27
C ARG A 42 16.01 15.32 9.54
N ARG A 43 15.45 15.27 10.76
CA ARG A 43 14.39 14.30 11.13
C ARG A 43 13.05 14.64 10.48
N ARG A 44 12.78 15.93 10.27
CA ARG A 44 11.59 16.41 9.56
C ARG A 44 11.64 16.04 8.08
N LEU A 45 12.77 16.24 7.41
CA LEU A 45 12.95 15.82 6.00
C LEU A 45 12.78 14.32 5.84
N GLY A 46 13.40 13.51 6.72
CA GLY A 46 13.22 12.05 6.70
C GLY A 46 11.77 11.62 6.87
N ALA A 47 11.00 12.27 7.74
CA ALA A 47 9.56 12.00 7.90
C ALA A 47 8.77 12.37 6.64
N VAL A 48 9.02 13.54 6.04
CA VAL A 48 8.34 13.95 4.80
C VAL A 48 8.61 12.98 3.67
N VAL A 49 9.87 12.55 3.49
CA VAL A 49 10.23 11.55 2.47
C VAL A 49 9.51 10.22 2.72
N LEU A 50 9.49 9.74 3.96
CA LEU A 50 8.76 8.51 4.31
C LEU A 50 7.25 8.66 4.09
N ALA A 51 6.68 9.84 4.34
CA ALA A 51 5.27 10.11 4.07
C ALA A 51 4.97 10.04 2.57
N LEU A 52 5.81 10.65 1.73
CA LEU A 52 5.68 10.64 0.28
C LEU A 52 5.86 9.22 -0.29
N ILE A 53 6.82 8.44 0.21
CA ILE A 53 7.00 7.04 -0.21
C ILE A 53 5.76 6.21 0.10
N ASN A 54 5.22 6.30 1.32
CA ASN A 54 4.01 5.56 1.65
C ASN A 54 2.79 6.04 0.86
N LEU A 55 2.69 7.34 0.57
CA LEU A 55 1.63 7.86 -0.28
C LEU A 55 1.75 7.36 -1.72
N ALA A 56 2.97 7.27 -2.26
CA ALA A 56 3.24 6.70 -3.57
C ALA A 56 2.86 5.22 -3.63
N ILE A 57 3.22 4.42 -2.62
CA ILE A 57 2.85 3.00 -2.51
C ILE A 57 1.33 2.83 -2.46
N ALA A 58 0.64 3.67 -1.67
CA ALA A 58 -0.82 3.66 -1.61
C ALA A 58 -1.43 4.03 -2.98
N GLY A 59 -0.91 5.07 -3.63
CA GLY A 59 -1.34 5.52 -4.95
C GLY A 59 -1.15 4.44 -6.03
N GLU A 60 0.00 3.78 -6.06
CA GLU A 60 0.29 2.66 -6.96
C GLU A 60 -0.69 1.50 -6.75
N SER A 61 -0.92 1.13 -5.48
CA SER A 61 -1.83 0.04 -5.12
C SER A 61 -3.29 0.32 -5.53
N VAL A 62 -3.71 1.59 -5.45
CA VAL A 62 -5.02 2.05 -5.96
C VAL A 62 -5.01 2.03 -7.49
N ALA A 63 -4.08 2.72 -8.13
CA ALA A 63 -4.07 2.97 -9.57
C ALA A 63 -3.91 1.70 -10.42
N PHE A 64 -3.07 0.75 -9.97
CA PHE A 64 -2.79 -0.48 -10.72
C PHE A 64 -3.53 -1.70 -10.19
N GLY A 65 -4.43 -1.53 -9.21
CA GLY A 65 -5.08 -2.65 -8.53
C GLY A 65 -6.55 -2.42 -8.27
N LEU A 66 -6.86 -1.60 -7.26
CA LEU A 66 -8.24 -1.35 -6.86
C LEU A 66 -9.04 -0.64 -7.96
N LEU A 67 -8.44 0.32 -8.65
CA LEU A 67 -9.11 1.13 -9.66
C LEU A 67 -9.40 0.33 -10.95
N PRO A 68 -8.46 -0.43 -11.55
CA PRO A 68 -8.76 -1.29 -12.69
C PRO A 68 -9.74 -2.41 -12.36
N TRP A 69 -9.71 -2.92 -11.14
CA TRP A 69 -10.71 -3.90 -10.70
C TRP A 69 -12.11 -3.28 -10.63
N ALA A 70 -12.23 -2.09 -10.02
CA ALA A 70 -13.50 -1.40 -9.89
C ALA A 70 -14.08 -0.88 -11.22
N LEU A 71 -13.22 -0.49 -12.18
CA LEU A 71 -13.65 0.13 -13.44
C LEU A 71 -13.70 -0.85 -14.61
N ASN A 72 -12.76 -1.79 -14.70
CA ASN A 72 -12.55 -2.63 -15.89
C ASN A 72 -12.60 -4.15 -15.58
N GLY A 73 -13.06 -4.56 -14.39
CA GLY A 73 -13.16 -5.97 -14.03
C GLY A 73 -11.81 -6.66 -13.79
N GLY A 74 -10.73 -5.91 -13.59
CA GLY A 74 -9.42 -6.45 -13.19
C GLY A 74 -8.39 -6.54 -14.31
N ASP A 75 -8.71 -6.11 -15.53
CA ASP A 75 -7.72 -6.05 -16.60
C ASP A 75 -6.81 -4.83 -16.42
N THR A 76 -5.54 -5.10 -16.10
CA THR A 76 -4.50 -4.08 -15.91
C THR A 76 -3.45 -4.09 -17.03
N GLY A 77 -3.59 -4.95 -18.05
CA GLY A 77 -2.56 -5.17 -19.08
C GLY A 77 -1.23 -5.74 -18.56
N LEU A 78 -1.18 -6.19 -17.29
CA LEU A 78 0.00 -6.76 -16.64
C LEU A 78 -0.25 -8.23 -16.30
N THR A 79 0.77 -9.08 -16.44
CA THR A 79 0.67 -10.50 -16.07
C THR A 79 0.45 -10.66 -14.56
N LEU A 80 -0.35 -11.66 -14.16
CA LEU A 80 -0.65 -11.94 -12.76
C LEU A 80 0.62 -12.07 -11.89
N GLY A 81 1.68 -12.68 -12.43
CA GLY A 81 2.97 -12.81 -11.75
C GLY A 81 3.63 -11.47 -11.45
N SER A 82 3.65 -10.54 -12.42
CA SER A 82 4.21 -9.19 -12.21
C SER A 82 3.42 -8.40 -11.16
N GLN A 83 2.10 -8.55 -11.14
CA GLN A 83 1.24 -7.93 -10.13
C GLN A 83 1.49 -8.47 -8.73
N LEU A 84 1.68 -9.79 -8.57
CA LEU A 84 2.00 -10.43 -7.30
C LEU A 84 3.34 -9.95 -6.75
N VAL A 85 4.37 -9.85 -7.60
CA VAL A 85 5.69 -9.37 -7.21
C VAL A 85 5.61 -7.90 -6.75
N ALA A 86 4.98 -7.02 -7.54
CA ALA A 86 4.81 -5.62 -7.19
C ALA A 86 4.02 -5.43 -5.89
N ALA A 87 2.88 -6.12 -5.76
CA ALA A 87 2.07 -6.07 -4.54
C ALA A 87 2.82 -6.60 -3.31
N SER A 88 3.63 -7.64 -3.45
CA SER A 88 4.41 -8.20 -2.35
C SER A 88 5.53 -7.26 -1.93
N LEU A 89 6.25 -6.67 -2.88
CA LEU A 89 7.32 -5.71 -2.60
C LEU A 89 6.77 -4.49 -1.86
N SER A 90 5.67 -3.93 -2.36
CA SER A 90 4.96 -2.79 -1.76
C SER A 90 4.46 -3.09 -0.34
N MET A 91 3.87 -4.27 -0.12
CA MET A 91 3.43 -4.72 1.21
C MET A 91 4.60 -4.86 2.18
N VAL A 92 5.72 -5.47 1.76
CA VAL A 92 6.92 -5.63 2.58
C VAL A 92 7.48 -4.27 2.99
N VAL A 93 7.54 -3.30 2.07
CA VAL A 93 8.00 -1.94 2.38
C VAL A 93 7.07 -1.27 3.38
N ALA A 94 5.75 -1.34 3.17
CA ALA A 94 4.74 -0.76 4.06
C ALA A 94 4.82 -1.34 5.48
N LEU A 95 4.96 -2.66 5.60
CA LEU A 95 5.12 -3.36 6.88
C LEU A 95 6.44 -3.02 7.57
N THR A 96 7.55 -2.96 6.82
CA THR A 96 8.85 -2.59 7.36
C THR A 96 8.80 -1.19 7.98
N ILE A 97 8.19 -0.23 7.28
CA ILE A 97 8.02 1.13 7.79
C ILE A 97 7.11 1.14 9.03
N GLY A 98 6.00 0.40 9.01
CA GLY A 98 5.12 0.25 10.16
C GLY A 98 5.83 -0.32 11.39
N ALA A 99 6.65 -1.36 11.21
CA ALA A 99 7.45 -1.97 12.26
C ALA A 99 8.49 -0.99 12.83
N LEU A 100 9.12 -0.17 11.99
CA LEU A 100 10.03 0.88 12.44
C LEU A 100 9.31 1.94 13.28
N ILE A 101 8.10 2.36 12.89
CA ILE A 101 7.27 3.28 13.68
C ILE A 101 6.95 2.65 15.05
N LEU A 102 6.50 1.38 15.07
CA LEU A 102 6.14 0.69 16.30
C LEU A 102 7.35 0.57 17.25
N ARG A 103 8.52 0.19 16.72
CA ARG A 103 9.77 0.11 17.47
C ARG A 103 10.20 1.45 18.06
N GLN A 104 9.98 2.56 17.35
CA GLN A 104 10.26 3.90 17.88
C GLN A 104 9.30 4.28 19.02
N ARG A 105 8.04 3.84 18.96
CA ARG A 105 7.06 4.10 20.03
C ARG A 105 7.35 3.28 21.28
N THR A 106 7.72 2.02 21.14
CA THR A 106 8.04 1.16 22.30
C THR A 106 9.30 1.60 23.02
N ARG A 107 10.30 2.15 22.32
CA ARG A 107 11.52 2.71 22.93
C ARG A 107 11.37 4.09 23.57
N LYS A 108 10.25 4.77 23.32
CA LYS A 108 9.94 6.09 23.91
C LYS A 108 9.02 6.00 25.13
N ARG A 109 8.47 4.82 25.42
CA ARG A 109 7.83 4.48 26.68
C ARG A 109 8.86 3.82 27.58
#